data_AF-A0A075H898-F1
#
_entry.id   AF-A0A075H898-F1
#
_cell.length_a   1.000
_cell.length_b   1.000
_cell.length_c   1.000
_cell.angle_alpha   90.00
_cell.angle_beta   90.00
_cell.angle_gamma   90.00
#
_symmetry.space_group_name_H-M   'P 1'
#
loop_
_entity.id
_entity.type
_entity.pdbx_description
1 polymer ?
#
loop_
_entity_poly.entity_id
_entity_poly.type
_entity_poly.pdbx_seq_one_letter_code
_entity_poly.pdbx_strand_id
1 'polypeptide(L)'
;MSNYAYAATRVRARRSRLLSPESYNQLLNMEFSEIARYIQDLEYRREIDKYGASLRGADLLETALLDNRSTEIGEVIGFCTGELRKSVGAYAERYHVRGIKVLLRGIFDGVSSEELLRQVSPMTERERELYTRLASADSIEAAVEQLDGTQYHEILQEALEKRKTDSLQPLEDALDKAYYQDLIANLPSSGAADRVYRGFVQLQIDVANLKTIMRLRHV
;
A
#
# COMPACT_ATOMS: atom_id res chain seq x y z
N MET A 1 15.52 22.43 -0.37
CA MET A 1 14.57 23.10 0.55
C MET A 1 13.20 22.46 0.40
N SER A 2 12.52 22.13 1.50
CA SER A 2 11.23 21.41 1.48
C SER A 2 10.05 22.37 1.28
N ASN A 3 9.07 22.00 0.46
CA ASN A 3 7.94 22.84 0.05
C ASN A 3 6.65 22.62 0.88
N TYR A 4 6.75 22.63 2.21
CA TYR A 4 5.66 22.27 3.13
C TYR A 4 4.33 23.00 2.88
N ALA A 5 4.33 24.32 2.70
CA ALA A 5 3.10 25.10 2.54
C ALA A 5 2.35 24.73 1.25
N TYR A 6 3.07 24.55 0.15
CA TYR A 6 2.50 24.13 -1.13
C TYR A 6 1.93 22.72 -1.05
N ALA A 7 2.73 21.77 -0.54
CA ALA A 7 2.32 20.38 -0.38
C ALA A 7 1.08 20.26 0.53
N ALA A 8 1.10 20.91 1.70
CA ALA A 8 -0.01 20.89 2.65
C ALA A 8 -1.30 21.47 2.04
N THR A 9 -1.20 22.55 1.24
CA THR A 9 -2.37 23.15 0.58
C THR A 9 -3.01 22.17 -0.41
N ARG A 10 -2.20 21.52 -1.25
CA ARG A 10 -2.70 20.52 -2.21
C ARG A 10 -3.31 19.30 -1.52
N VAL A 11 -2.66 18.78 -0.47
CA VAL A 11 -3.19 17.65 0.30
C VAL A 11 -4.50 18.02 1.00
N ARG A 12 -4.63 19.24 1.54
CA ARG A 12 -5.91 19.71 2.13
C ARG A 12 -7.02 19.81 1.11
N ALA A 13 -6.73 20.30 -0.10
CA ALA A 13 -7.70 20.33 -1.19
C ALA A 13 -8.18 18.91 -1.55
N ARG A 14 -7.27 17.94 -1.64
CA ARG A 14 -7.64 16.51 -1.85
C ARG A 14 -8.50 15.97 -0.70
N ARG A 15 -8.09 16.23 0.55
CA ARG A 15 -8.84 15.80 1.74
C ARG A 15 -10.28 16.32 1.75
N SER A 16 -10.52 17.54 1.24
CA SER A 16 -11.87 18.12 1.19
C SER A 16 -12.84 17.39 0.24
N ARG A 17 -12.31 16.55 -0.66
CA ARG A 17 -13.09 15.75 -1.63
C ARG A 17 -13.38 14.33 -1.14
N LEU A 18 -12.87 13.94 0.02
CA LEU A 18 -13.18 12.64 0.61
C LEU A 18 -14.67 12.57 0.97
N LEU A 19 -15.22 11.35 0.93
CA LEU A 19 -16.60 11.10 1.32
C LEU A 19 -16.88 11.60 2.74
N SER A 20 -17.97 12.35 2.85
CA SER A 20 -18.50 12.82 4.13
C SER A 20 -19.04 11.65 4.96
N PRO A 21 -19.12 11.77 6.31
CA PRO A 21 -19.82 10.79 7.14
C PRO A 21 -21.24 10.48 6.66
N GLU A 22 -21.96 11.48 6.14
CA GLU A 22 -23.32 11.37 5.62
C GLU A 22 -23.37 10.50 4.35
N SER A 23 -22.36 10.63 3.48
CA SER A 23 -22.23 9.80 2.28
C SER A 23 -22.18 8.31 2.61
N TYR A 24 -21.52 7.91 3.71
CA TYR A 24 -21.45 6.50 4.10
C TYR A 24 -22.82 5.91 4.45
N ASN A 25 -23.72 6.69 5.07
CA ASN A 25 -25.09 6.23 5.35
C ASN A 25 -25.89 5.96 4.06
N GLN A 26 -25.64 6.76 3.02
CA GLN A 26 -26.24 6.53 1.71
C GLN A 26 -25.69 5.26 1.07
N LEU A 27 -24.36 5.08 1.11
CA LEU A 27 -23.68 3.90 0.54
C LEU A 27 -24.13 2.58 1.16
N LEU A 28 -24.47 2.55 2.45
CA LEU A 28 -24.96 1.34 3.13
C LEU A 28 -26.29 0.82 2.58
N ASN A 29 -27.06 1.67 1.89
CA ASN A 29 -28.35 1.33 1.30
C ASN A 29 -28.28 1.16 -0.23
N MET A 30 -27.07 1.16 -0.81
CA MET A 30 -26.83 1.06 -2.25
C MET A 30 -26.29 -0.32 -2.63
N GLU A 31 -26.71 -0.81 -3.79
CA GLU A 31 -26.08 -1.94 -4.45
C GLU A 31 -24.73 -1.54 -5.08
N PHE A 32 -23.83 -2.50 -5.33
CA PHE A 32 -22.50 -2.21 -5.88
C PHE A 32 -22.53 -1.37 -7.18
N SER A 33 -23.51 -1.61 -8.06
CA SER A 33 -23.65 -0.85 -9.31
C SER A 33 -24.07 0.61 -9.09
N GLU A 34 -24.76 0.89 -7.97
CA GLU A 34 -25.16 2.23 -7.57
C GLU A 34 -23.99 2.94 -6.89
N ILE A 35 -23.25 2.23 -6.03
CA ILE A 35 -21.99 2.73 -5.45
C ILE A 35 -21.01 3.12 -6.56
N ALA A 36 -20.84 2.28 -7.58
CA ALA A 36 -19.95 2.56 -8.71
C ALA A 36 -20.35 3.85 -9.43
N ARG A 37 -21.64 4.05 -9.73
CA ARG A 37 -22.15 5.29 -10.33
C ARG A 37 -21.94 6.49 -9.42
N TYR A 38 -22.23 6.35 -8.12
CA TYR A 38 -22.08 7.40 -7.14
C TYR A 38 -20.63 7.90 -7.05
N ILE A 39 -19.64 6.99 -6.96
CA ILE A 39 -18.22 7.40 -6.89
C ILE A 39 -17.66 7.84 -8.25
N GLN A 40 -18.23 7.37 -9.37
CA GLN A 40 -17.90 7.83 -10.71
C GLN A 40 -18.25 9.31 -10.91
N ASP A 41 -19.27 9.82 -10.23
CA ASP A 41 -19.60 11.26 -10.23
C ASP A 41 -18.68 12.11 -9.34
N LEU A 42 -17.79 11.46 -8.57
CA LEU A 42 -16.77 12.07 -7.74
C LEU A 42 -15.38 11.99 -8.41
N GLU A 43 -14.34 11.79 -7.60
CA GLU A 43 -12.93 11.76 -8.05
C GLU A 43 -12.49 10.42 -8.68
N TYR A 44 -13.40 9.44 -8.84
CA TYR A 44 -13.07 8.07 -9.24
C TYR A 44 -13.48 7.73 -10.69
N ARG A 45 -13.97 8.72 -11.44
CA ARG A 45 -14.47 8.51 -12.82
C ARG A 45 -13.45 7.78 -13.70
N ARG A 46 -12.21 8.24 -13.69
CA ARG A 46 -11.14 7.74 -14.57
C ARG A 46 -10.94 6.23 -14.38
N GLU A 47 -10.86 5.77 -13.14
CA GLU A 47 -10.66 4.36 -12.84
C GLU A 47 -11.91 3.52 -13.12
N ILE A 48 -13.10 4.03 -12.78
CA ILE A 48 -14.36 3.34 -13.09
C ILE A 48 -14.53 3.16 -14.60
N ASP A 49 -14.27 4.19 -15.40
CA ASP A 49 -14.36 4.09 -16.87
C ASP A 49 -13.30 3.14 -17.44
N LYS A 50 -12.09 3.13 -16.87
CA LYS A 50 -10.98 2.23 -17.27
C LYS A 50 -11.30 0.76 -17.04
N TYR A 51 -11.90 0.41 -15.90
CA TYR A 51 -12.14 -0.98 -15.51
C TYR A 51 -13.58 -1.45 -15.73
N GLY A 52 -14.52 -0.54 -15.93
CA GLY A 52 -15.95 -0.81 -16.08
C GLY A 52 -16.32 -1.60 -17.34
N ALA A 53 -15.40 -1.73 -18.30
CA ALA A 53 -15.60 -2.63 -19.44
C ALA A 53 -15.52 -4.10 -19.01
N SER A 54 -14.53 -4.47 -18.20
CA SER A 54 -14.18 -5.86 -17.86
C SER A 54 -14.62 -6.31 -16.48
N LEU A 55 -14.75 -5.41 -15.50
CA LEU A 55 -15.05 -5.76 -14.10
C LEU A 55 -16.46 -5.29 -13.69
N ARG A 56 -17.05 -5.95 -12.71
CA ARG A 56 -18.37 -5.60 -12.12
C ARG A 56 -18.35 -5.78 -10.61
N GLY A 57 -19.39 -5.28 -9.94
CA GLY A 57 -19.60 -5.53 -8.51
C GLY A 57 -18.45 -5.04 -7.63
N ALA A 58 -18.08 -5.85 -6.64
CA ALA A 58 -17.00 -5.57 -5.71
C ALA A 58 -15.64 -5.45 -6.41
N ASP A 59 -15.35 -6.30 -7.40
CA ASP A 59 -14.06 -6.33 -8.09
C ASP A 59 -13.78 -5.01 -8.82
N LEU A 60 -14.80 -4.46 -9.50
CA LEU A 60 -14.68 -3.15 -10.15
C LEU A 60 -14.35 -2.06 -9.13
N LEU A 61 -15.06 -2.04 -8.01
CA LEU A 61 -14.86 -1.03 -6.97
C LEU A 61 -13.48 -1.18 -6.34
N GLU A 62 -13.07 -2.39 -5.97
CA GLU A 62 -11.78 -2.65 -5.36
C GLU A 62 -10.63 -2.24 -6.28
N THR A 63 -10.62 -2.74 -7.53
CA THR A 63 -9.56 -2.40 -8.49
C THR A 63 -9.52 -0.89 -8.76
N ALA A 64 -10.68 -0.24 -8.95
CA ALA A 64 -10.72 1.19 -9.21
C ALA A 64 -10.23 2.03 -8.02
N LEU A 65 -10.63 1.67 -6.78
CA LEU A 65 -10.23 2.38 -5.58
C LEU A 65 -8.74 2.16 -5.25
N LEU A 66 -8.21 0.96 -5.49
CA LEU A 66 -6.79 0.66 -5.33
C LEU A 66 -5.95 1.47 -6.34
N ASP A 67 -6.35 1.51 -7.61
CA ASP A 67 -5.65 2.25 -8.67
C ASP A 67 -5.67 3.76 -8.44
N ASN A 68 -6.82 4.29 -8.05
CA ASN A 68 -6.96 5.70 -7.68
C ASN A 68 -6.04 6.04 -6.50
N ARG A 69 -6.05 5.23 -5.44
CA ARG A 69 -5.20 5.45 -4.26
C ARG A 69 -3.72 5.47 -4.61
N SER A 70 -3.24 4.51 -5.40
CA SER A 70 -1.83 4.45 -5.80
C SER A 70 -1.43 5.67 -6.64
N THR A 71 -2.29 6.10 -7.57
CA THR A 71 -2.06 7.32 -8.34
C THR A 71 -1.99 8.56 -7.44
N GLU A 72 -2.95 8.71 -6.53
CA GLU A 72 -3.01 9.85 -5.61
C GLU A 72 -1.77 9.94 -4.71
N ILE A 73 -1.29 8.81 -4.17
CA ILE A 73 -0.07 8.76 -3.37
C ILE A 73 1.15 9.14 -4.21
N GLY A 74 1.27 8.56 -5.42
CA GLY A 74 2.36 8.86 -6.35
C GLY A 74 2.42 10.36 -6.69
N GLU A 75 1.27 10.98 -6.96
CA GLU A 75 1.18 12.42 -7.20
C GLU A 75 1.58 13.25 -5.97
N VAL A 76 1.16 12.85 -4.78
CA VAL A 76 1.54 13.51 -3.52
C VAL A 76 3.04 13.48 -3.29
N ILE A 77 3.67 12.32 -3.43
CA ILE A 77 5.14 12.20 -3.35
C ILE A 77 5.77 13.04 -4.46
N GLY A 78 5.22 12.96 -5.67
CA GLY A 78 5.67 13.63 -6.88
C GLY A 78 5.91 15.12 -6.72
N PHE A 79 5.01 15.82 -6.03
CA PHE A 79 5.15 17.26 -5.81
C PHE A 79 5.88 17.63 -4.51
N CYS A 80 6.16 16.70 -3.60
CA CYS A 80 6.95 16.96 -2.40
C CYS A 80 8.44 17.12 -2.77
N THR A 81 9.15 18.00 -2.04
CA THR A 81 10.59 18.26 -2.26
C THR A 81 11.41 18.09 -0.99
N GLY A 82 12.72 17.83 -1.14
CA GLY A 82 13.67 17.76 -0.03
C GLY A 82 13.32 16.69 1.02
N GLU A 83 13.52 17.03 2.28
CA GLU A 83 13.24 16.13 3.41
C GLU A 83 11.77 15.74 3.53
N LEU A 84 10.84 16.60 3.07
CA LEU A 84 9.42 16.25 3.03
C LEU A 84 9.17 15.09 2.07
N ARG A 85 9.81 15.10 0.89
CA ARG A 85 9.67 14.01 -0.08
C ARG A 85 10.17 12.69 0.49
N LYS A 86 11.35 12.71 1.12
CA LYS A 86 11.95 11.52 1.75
C LYS A 86 11.02 10.97 2.84
N SER A 87 10.56 11.83 3.73
CA SER A 87 9.73 11.44 4.87
C SER A 87 8.35 10.91 4.46
N VAL A 88 7.70 11.55 3.49
CA VAL A 88 6.41 11.08 2.93
C VAL A 88 6.60 9.80 2.12
N GLY A 89 7.70 9.70 1.36
CA GLY A 89 8.06 8.49 0.63
C GLY A 89 8.26 7.28 1.55
N ALA A 90 9.06 7.44 2.61
CA ALA A 90 9.29 6.38 3.60
C ALA A 90 7.98 5.90 4.23
N TYR A 91 7.02 6.79 4.50
CA TYR A 91 5.69 6.37 4.98
C TYR A 91 4.85 5.68 3.92
N ALA A 92 4.94 6.12 2.66
CA ALA A 92 4.21 5.53 1.55
C ALA A 92 4.72 4.14 1.17
N GLU A 93 5.96 3.79 1.53
CA GLU A 93 6.54 2.46 1.26
C GLU A 93 5.69 1.30 1.82
N ARG A 94 4.87 1.58 2.84
CA ARG A 94 3.88 0.63 3.39
C ARG A 94 2.97 0.01 2.32
N TYR A 95 2.64 0.77 1.28
CA TYR A 95 1.75 0.31 0.23
C TYR A 95 2.49 -0.60 -0.75
N HIS A 96 3.77 -0.31 -1.02
CA HIS A 96 4.63 -1.21 -1.79
C HIS A 96 4.84 -2.54 -1.06
N VAL A 97 5.19 -2.48 0.22
CA VAL A 97 5.33 -3.66 1.10
C VAL A 97 4.03 -4.46 1.18
N ARG A 98 2.88 -3.79 1.29
CA ARG A 98 1.58 -4.46 1.21
C ARG A 98 1.39 -5.17 -0.13
N GLY A 99 1.76 -4.53 -1.25
CA GLY A 99 1.70 -5.12 -2.59
C GLY A 99 2.53 -6.39 -2.70
N ILE A 100 3.79 -6.37 -2.24
CA ILE A 100 4.64 -7.57 -2.19
C ILE A 100 3.99 -8.66 -1.36
N LYS A 101 3.46 -8.35 -0.17
CA LYS A 101 2.80 -9.37 0.68
C LYS A 101 1.56 -9.96 0.02
N VAL A 102 0.75 -9.16 -0.69
CA VAL A 102 -0.41 -9.66 -1.44
C VAL A 102 0.04 -10.63 -2.53
N LEU A 103 1.10 -10.30 -3.28
CA LEU A 103 1.66 -11.17 -4.31
C LEU A 103 2.20 -12.47 -3.71
N LEU A 104 3.00 -12.40 -2.64
CA LEU A 104 3.52 -13.59 -1.97
C LEU A 104 2.39 -14.50 -1.46
N ARG A 105 1.33 -13.93 -0.88
CA ARG A 105 0.15 -14.71 -0.44
C ARG A 105 -0.54 -15.40 -1.60
N GLY A 106 -0.86 -14.69 -2.68
CA GLY A 106 -1.54 -15.34 -3.79
C GLY A 106 -0.67 -16.35 -4.51
N ILE A 107 0.65 -16.17 -4.59
CA ILE A 107 1.58 -17.20 -5.12
C ILE A 107 1.52 -18.44 -4.23
N PHE A 108 1.59 -18.27 -2.90
CA PHE A 108 1.48 -19.36 -1.94
C PHE A 108 0.14 -20.11 -2.05
N ASP A 109 -0.95 -19.36 -2.26
CA ASP A 109 -2.31 -19.89 -2.38
C ASP A 109 -2.65 -20.41 -3.80
N GLY A 110 -1.72 -20.32 -4.76
CA GLY A 110 -1.93 -20.77 -6.14
C GLY A 110 -2.90 -19.91 -6.96
N VAL A 111 -3.05 -18.63 -6.61
CA VAL A 111 -3.86 -17.65 -7.34
C VAL A 111 -3.20 -17.33 -8.68
N SER A 112 -3.99 -17.30 -9.75
CA SER A 112 -3.48 -16.98 -11.09
C SER A 112 -2.85 -15.59 -11.16
N SER A 113 -1.82 -15.43 -12.02
CA SER A 113 -1.13 -14.15 -12.21
C SER A 113 -2.07 -13.00 -12.59
N GLU A 114 -3.09 -13.27 -13.41
CA GLU A 114 -4.07 -12.25 -13.83
C GLU A 114 -4.90 -11.73 -12.65
N GLU A 115 -5.34 -12.64 -11.78
CA GLU A 115 -6.08 -12.30 -10.56
C GLU A 115 -5.19 -11.57 -9.55
N LEU A 116 -3.96 -12.03 -9.37
CA LEU A 116 -2.98 -11.37 -8.50
C LEU A 116 -2.73 -9.92 -8.90
N LEU A 117 -2.55 -9.67 -10.20
CA LEU A 117 -2.30 -8.32 -10.72
C LEU A 117 -3.50 -7.38 -10.55
N ARG A 118 -4.73 -7.90 -10.39
CA ARG A 118 -5.90 -7.07 -10.03
C ARG A 118 -5.89 -6.61 -8.57
N GLN A 119 -5.21 -7.36 -7.69
CA GLN A 119 -5.18 -7.09 -6.25
C GLN A 119 -4.04 -6.16 -5.82
N VAL A 120 -3.13 -5.83 -6.73
CA VAL A 120 -2.06 -4.87 -6.51
C VAL A 120 -2.18 -3.68 -7.44
N SER A 121 -1.78 -2.51 -6.96
CA SER A 121 -1.71 -1.31 -7.79
C SER A 121 -0.34 -0.64 -7.65
N PRO A 122 0.50 -0.70 -8.71
CA PRO A 122 1.82 -0.06 -8.70
C PRO A 122 1.70 1.46 -8.76
N MET A 123 2.58 2.19 -8.08
CA MET A 123 2.62 3.66 -8.12
C MET A 123 3.55 4.18 -9.23
N THR A 124 4.46 3.33 -9.70
CA THR A 124 5.47 3.63 -10.72
C THR A 124 5.57 2.50 -11.74
N GLU A 125 6.16 2.80 -12.90
CA GLU A 125 6.35 1.79 -13.95
C GLU A 125 7.30 0.68 -13.53
N ARG A 126 8.36 1.00 -12.78
CA ARG A 126 9.28 0.00 -12.23
C ARG A 126 8.58 -0.97 -11.29
N GLU A 127 7.62 -0.49 -10.48
CA GLU A 127 6.81 -1.36 -9.62
C GLU A 127 5.85 -2.22 -10.45
N ARG A 128 5.29 -1.69 -11.54
CA ARG A 128 4.43 -2.47 -12.44
C ARG A 128 5.20 -3.64 -13.05
N GLU A 129 6.38 -3.38 -13.56
CA GLU A 129 7.26 -4.42 -14.11
C GLU A 129 7.61 -5.46 -13.04
N LEU A 130 7.98 -5.01 -11.83
CA LEU A 130 8.31 -5.88 -10.72
C LEU A 130 7.11 -6.77 -10.32
N TYR A 131 5.92 -6.19 -10.17
CA TYR A 131 4.72 -6.93 -9.79
C TYR A 131 4.32 -7.93 -10.85
N THR A 132 4.52 -7.61 -12.13
CA THR A 132 4.28 -8.55 -13.25
C THR A 132 5.22 -9.74 -13.18
N ARG A 133 6.52 -9.50 -12.92
CA ARG A 133 7.49 -10.58 -12.73
C ARG A 133 7.17 -11.45 -11.51
N LEU A 134 6.83 -10.83 -10.38
CA LEU A 134 6.44 -11.52 -9.15
C LEU A 134 5.18 -12.39 -9.37
N ALA A 135 4.13 -11.84 -9.97
CA ALA A 135 2.89 -12.57 -10.22
C ALA A 135 3.07 -13.78 -11.15
N SER A 136 4.16 -13.81 -11.93
CA SER A 136 4.49 -14.90 -12.84
C SER A 136 5.39 -15.98 -12.21
N ALA A 137 5.75 -15.84 -10.93
CA ALA A 137 6.60 -16.81 -10.26
C ALA A 137 5.81 -18.06 -9.83
N ASP A 138 6.39 -19.23 -10.08
CA ASP A 138 5.77 -20.53 -9.77
C ASP A 138 5.94 -20.98 -8.32
N SER A 139 6.76 -20.27 -7.54
CA SER A 139 7.02 -20.57 -6.12
C SER A 139 7.47 -19.34 -5.35
N ILE A 140 7.46 -19.43 -4.02
CA ILE A 140 7.92 -18.34 -3.14
C ILE A 140 9.42 -18.08 -3.31
N GLU A 141 10.22 -19.13 -3.48
CA GLU A 141 11.65 -19.02 -3.76
C GLU A 141 11.87 -18.26 -5.06
N ALA A 142 11.18 -18.65 -6.14
CA ALA A 142 11.26 -17.95 -7.41
C ALA A 142 10.81 -16.50 -7.30
N ALA A 143 9.77 -16.20 -6.51
CA ALA A 143 9.31 -14.84 -6.27
C ALA A 143 10.36 -14.00 -5.52
N VAL A 144 11.05 -14.57 -4.54
CA VAL A 144 12.14 -13.88 -3.81
C VAL A 144 13.32 -13.59 -4.75
N GLU A 145 13.65 -14.49 -5.67
CA GLU A 145 14.68 -14.24 -6.70
C GLU A 145 14.30 -13.08 -7.63
N GLN A 146 13.01 -12.91 -7.98
CA GLN A 146 12.57 -11.77 -8.81
C GLN A 146 12.74 -10.40 -8.14
N LEU A 147 12.99 -10.38 -6.82
CA LEU A 147 13.27 -9.16 -6.06
C LEU A 147 14.73 -8.73 -6.12
N ASP A 148 15.61 -9.47 -6.81
CA ASP A 148 17.02 -9.09 -6.98
C ASP A 148 17.17 -7.64 -7.48
N GLY A 149 18.15 -6.93 -6.94
CA GLY A 149 18.37 -5.50 -7.17
C GLY A 149 17.35 -4.57 -6.48
N THR A 150 16.49 -5.10 -5.60
CA THR A 150 15.65 -4.30 -4.69
C THR A 150 16.12 -4.41 -3.25
N GLN A 151 15.67 -3.49 -2.39
CA GLN A 151 15.93 -3.54 -0.95
C GLN A 151 15.29 -4.74 -0.23
N TYR A 152 14.43 -5.50 -0.93
CA TYR A 152 13.64 -6.59 -0.36
C TYR A 152 14.30 -7.97 -0.51
N HIS A 153 15.23 -8.13 -1.44
CA HIS A 153 15.79 -9.44 -1.76
C HIS A 153 16.54 -10.05 -0.58
N GLU A 154 17.57 -9.36 -0.07
CA GLU A 154 18.42 -9.89 1.00
C GLU A 154 17.63 -10.22 2.27
N ILE A 155 16.71 -9.33 2.67
CA ILE A 155 15.89 -9.53 3.88
C ILE A 155 14.93 -10.71 3.74
N LEU A 156 14.41 -10.96 2.53
CA LEU A 156 13.51 -12.08 2.27
C LEU A 156 14.26 -13.38 2.08
N GLN A 157 15.44 -13.34 1.46
CA GLN A 157 16.32 -14.50 1.33
C GLN A 157 16.76 -15.00 2.71
N GLU A 158 17.19 -14.10 3.61
CA GLU A 158 17.53 -14.45 4.99
C GLU A 158 16.33 -15.03 5.75
N ALA A 159 15.13 -14.47 5.54
CA ALA A 159 13.90 -14.99 6.16
C ALA A 159 13.52 -16.38 5.62
N LEU A 160 13.71 -16.61 4.31
CA LEU A 160 13.46 -17.85 3.62
C LEU A 160 14.39 -18.97 4.09
N GLU A 161 15.67 -18.67 4.32
CA GLU A 161 16.66 -19.62 4.85
C GLU A 161 16.36 -20.03 6.31
N LYS A 162 15.86 -19.08 7.11
CA LYS A 162 15.56 -19.31 8.53
C LYS A 162 14.20 -19.93 8.78
N ARG A 163 13.33 -20.01 7.78
CA ARG A 163 11.98 -20.58 7.95
C ARG A 163 12.11 -22.08 8.24
N LYS A 164 11.37 -22.53 9.26
CA LYS A 164 11.33 -23.96 9.66
C LYS A 164 10.12 -24.70 9.10
N THR A 165 9.10 -23.95 8.71
CA THR A 165 7.84 -24.44 8.16
C THR A 165 7.58 -23.72 6.85
N ASP A 166 6.70 -24.30 6.03
CA ASP A 166 6.22 -23.69 4.81
C ASP A 166 5.18 -22.58 5.10
N SER A 167 5.58 -21.61 5.91
CA SER A 167 4.74 -20.48 6.33
C SER A 167 5.30 -19.19 5.73
N LEU A 168 4.41 -18.32 5.26
CA LEU A 168 4.77 -16.97 4.82
C LEU A 168 5.09 -16.02 5.97
N GLN A 169 4.73 -16.36 7.20
CA GLN A 169 4.84 -15.45 8.33
C GLN A 169 6.26 -14.87 8.53
N PRO A 170 7.36 -15.64 8.46
CA PRO A 170 8.71 -15.08 8.60
C PRO A 170 9.06 -14.05 7.52
N LEU A 171 8.59 -14.25 6.29
CA LEU A 171 8.82 -13.32 5.17
C LEU A 171 8.02 -12.03 5.38
N GLU A 172 6.75 -12.14 5.78
CA GLU A 172 5.91 -10.98 6.08
C GLU A 172 6.46 -10.15 7.26
N ASP A 173 6.91 -10.83 8.31
CA ASP A 173 7.52 -10.19 9.48
C ASP A 173 8.83 -9.47 9.12
N ALA A 174 9.64 -10.07 8.23
CA ALA A 174 10.87 -9.44 7.74
C ALA A 174 10.58 -8.16 6.94
N LEU A 175 9.58 -8.18 6.06
CA LEU A 175 9.13 -7.01 5.31
C LEU A 175 8.59 -5.91 6.22
N ASP A 176 7.74 -6.27 7.19
CA ASP A 176 7.18 -5.29 8.13
C ASP A 176 8.26 -4.67 9.00
N LYS A 177 9.21 -5.47 9.48
CA LYS A 177 10.34 -4.98 10.28
C LYS A 177 11.23 -4.03 9.49
N ALA A 178 11.60 -4.40 8.26
CA ALA A 178 12.41 -3.55 7.39
C ALA A 178 11.71 -2.21 7.10
N TYR A 179 10.41 -2.25 6.80
CA TYR A 179 9.60 -1.04 6.61
C TYR A 179 9.61 -0.11 7.83
N TYR A 180 9.33 -0.64 9.03
CA TYR A 180 9.30 0.21 10.22
C TYR A 180 10.69 0.75 10.59
N GLN A 181 11.75 -0.01 10.36
CA GLN A 181 13.13 0.44 10.58
C GLN A 181 13.48 1.59 9.63
N ASP A 182 13.19 1.46 8.33
CA ASP A 182 13.42 2.51 7.35
C ASP A 182 12.56 3.75 7.65
N LEU A 183 11.28 3.56 8.00
CA LEU A 183 10.40 4.65 8.36
C LEU A 183 10.97 5.47 9.51
N ILE A 184 11.40 4.81 10.61
CA ILE A 184 11.99 5.47 11.78
C ILE A 184 13.26 6.21 11.40
N ALA A 185 14.14 5.60 10.59
CA ALA A 185 15.39 6.21 10.15
C ALA A 185 15.18 7.48 9.32
N ASN A 186 14.07 7.56 8.58
CA ASN A 186 13.71 8.69 7.72
C ASN A 186 12.71 9.67 8.38
N LEU A 187 12.43 9.54 9.68
CA LEU A 187 11.59 10.51 10.39
C LEU A 187 12.33 11.84 10.55
N PRO A 188 11.69 12.98 10.21
CA PRO A 188 12.28 14.28 10.44
C PRO A 188 12.40 14.49 11.95
N SER A 189 13.44 15.20 12.39
CA SER A 189 13.83 15.30 13.81
C SER A 189 13.65 16.70 14.42
N SER A 190 13.39 17.73 13.61
CA SER A 190 13.62 19.13 13.96
C SER A 190 12.34 20.00 14.01
N GLY A 191 11.85 20.23 15.23
CA GLY A 191 10.78 21.21 15.49
C GLY A 191 9.46 20.60 15.97
N ALA A 192 8.46 21.47 16.20
CA ALA A 192 7.18 21.07 16.79
C ALA A 192 6.33 20.22 15.83
N ALA A 193 6.29 20.56 14.54
CA ALA A 193 5.57 19.79 13.53
C ALA A 193 6.13 18.37 13.39
N ASP A 194 7.46 18.24 13.38
CA ASP A 194 8.11 16.93 13.30
C ASP A 194 7.81 16.06 14.52
N ARG A 195 7.70 16.65 15.72
CA ARG A 195 7.26 15.91 16.93
C ARG A 195 5.86 15.34 16.78
N VAL A 196 4.93 16.10 16.21
CA VAL A 196 3.55 15.63 15.94
C VAL A 196 3.58 14.45 14.97
N TYR A 197 4.36 14.55 13.90
CA TYR A 197 4.48 13.47 12.93
C TYR A 197 5.14 12.21 13.52
N ARG A 198 6.20 12.37 14.32
CA ARG A 198 6.81 11.25 15.06
C ARG A 198 5.83 10.58 16.02
N GLY A 199 5.07 11.36 16.79
CA GLY A 199 4.05 10.83 17.68
C GLY A 199 2.97 10.06 16.94
N PHE A 200 2.56 10.54 15.75
CA PHE A 200 1.65 9.80 14.87
C PHE A 200 2.23 8.45 14.43
N VAL A 201 3.48 8.40 13.99
CA VAL A 201 4.14 7.15 13.57
C VAL A 201 4.35 6.19 14.73
N GLN A 202 4.77 6.68 15.90
CA GLN A 202 4.90 5.88 17.12
C GLN A 202 3.57 5.22 17.49
N LEU A 203 2.47 5.98 17.48
CA LEU A 203 1.14 5.42 17.75
C LEU A 203 0.76 4.31 16.75
N GLN A 204 1.11 4.46 15.47
CA GLN A 204 0.86 3.40 14.48
C GLN A 204 1.65 2.12 14.80
N ILE A 205 2.92 2.26 15.19
CA ILE A 205 3.78 1.14 15.60
C ILE A 205 3.20 0.47 16.86
N ASP A 206 2.78 1.25 17.86
CA ASP A 206 2.17 0.73 19.09
C ASP A 206 0.89 -0.06 18.77
N VAL A 207 0.03 0.45 17.89
CA VAL A 207 -1.17 -0.27 17.44
C VAL A 207 -0.80 -1.57 16.71
N ALA A 208 0.24 -1.57 15.87
CA ALA A 208 0.70 -2.77 15.19
C ALA A 208 1.21 -3.82 16.19
N ASN A 209 2.05 -3.41 17.15
CA ASN A 209 2.58 -4.28 18.20
C ASN A 209 1.47 -4.87 19.07
N LEU A 210 0.48 -4.07 19.46
CA LEU A 210 -0.67 -4.53 20.22
C LEU A 210 -1.47 -5.58 19.44
N LYS A 211 -1.72 -5.36 18.14
CA LYS A 211 -2.39 -6.35 17.28
C LYS A 211 -1.60 -7.66 17.20
N THR A 212 -0.28 -7.59 17.07
CA THR A 212 0.59 -8.78 17.04
C THR A 212 0.52 -9.55 18.36
N ILE A 213 0.65 -8.87 19.50
CA ILE A 213 0.55 -9.50 20.83
C ILE A 213 -0.82 -10.16 21.02
N MET A 214 -1.91 -9.48 20.61
CA MET A 214 -3.26 -10.04 20.74
C MET A 214 -3.47 -11.27 19.87
N ARG A 215 -2.90 -11.32 18.66
CA ARG A 215 -2.93 -12.52 17.80
C ARG A 215 -2.19 -13.69 18.44
N LEU A 216 -1.01 -13.45 19.01
CA LEU A 216 -0.21 -14.48 19.68
C LEU A 216 -0.88 -15.05 20.95
N ARG A 217 -1.80 -14.30 21.58
CA ARG A 217 -2.55 -14.79 22.74
C ARG A 217 -3.67 -15.78 22.37
N HIS A 218 -4.04 -15.85 21.10
CA HIS A 218 -5.10 -16.73 20.58
C HIS A 218 -4.55 -17.92 19.79
N VAL A 219 -3.23 -18.09 19.75
CA VAL A 219 -2.50 -19.26 19.22
C VAL A 219 -1.96 -20.05 20.40
#